data_AF-A0A0H4WKD7-F1
#
_entry.id   AF-A0A0H4WKD7-F1
#
_cell.length_a   1.000
_cell.length_b   1.000
_cell.length_c   1.000
_cell.angle_alpha   90.00
_cell.angle_beta   90.00
_cell.angle_gamma   90.00
#
_symmetry.space_group_name_H-M   'P 1'
#
loop_
_entity.id
_entity.type
_entity.pdbx_description
1 polymer ?
#
loop_
_entity_poly.entity_id
_entity_poly.type
_entity_poly.pdbx_seq_one_letter_code
_entity_poly.pdbx_strand_id
1 'polypeptide(L)'
;MTPIALALSLALQAAPAPKNMPTPATEALTTSTREWHAQRIERLQAEDGWLTLVGLFWLAEGEQSVGSAPGNDVPFPAGTPAKLGTFTRKGGTAQLQPAPGVVITRNGQPFTGGALQTDEKGSPDVLKLGSVSFQLILRGDKLGVRVRDANAPARKAFHGIPTYPASPQWRVEARFEPAETPRTIQVPNVLGTVEEMKAPGILVFTVDGKEHRLTPVEDGSGGLFIIFADPTNRDTTYGAGRFLSADMPKEGRVVLDFNRAYNPPCAFTQFATCPLPPKGNRLALRVEAGEKRYADH
;
A
#
# COMPACT_ATOMS: atom_id res chain seq x y z
N MET A 1 -47.77 66.78 38.83
CA MET A 1 -47.99 65.88 37.68
C MET A 1 -46.62 65.40 37.21
N THR A 2 -46.41 64.09 37.27
CA THR A 2 -45.13 63.36 37.36
C THR A 2 -44.43 63.22 35.99
N PRO A 3 -43.09 63.27 35.88
CA PRO A 3 -42.40 62.99 34.62
C PRO A 3 -42.19 61.48 34.45
N ILE A 4 -42.42 61.00 33.23
CA ILE A 4 -42.17 59.61 32.80
C ILE A 4 -40.71 59.51 32.36
N ALA A 5 -39.92 58.65 33.04
CA ALA A 5 -38.58 58.29 32.62
C ALA A 5 -38.64 57.02 31.75
N LEU A 6 -38.18 57.13 30.50
CA LEU A 6 -38.07 56.02 29.56
C LEU A 6 -36.70 55.35 29.73
N ALA A 7 -36.66 54.12 30.26
CA ALA A 7 -35.44 53.33 30.35
C ALA A 7 -35.24 52.52 29.06
N LEU A 8 -34.23 52.88 28.26
CA LEU A 8 -33.75 52.05 27.15
C LEU A 8 -32.78 50.99 27.69
N SER A 9 -33.20 49.73 27.73
CA SER A 9 -32.29 48.60 27.91
C SER A 9 -31.59 48.29 26.58
N LEU A 10 -30.29 48.61 26.49
CA LEU A 10 -29.40 48.10 25.45
C LEU A 10 -29.05 46.63 25.79
N ALA A 11 -29.64 45.69 25.08
CA ALA A 11 -29.17 44.31 25.08
C ALA A 11 -27.92 44.20 24.17
N LEU A 12 -26.74 44.09 24.77
CA LEU A 12 -25.50 43.77 24.05
C LEU A 12 -25.59 42.31 23.58
N GLN A 13 -25.86 42.08 22.30
CA GLN A 13 -25.66 40.75 21.70
C GLN A 13 -24.15 40.53 21.53
N ALA A 14 -23.59 39.60 22.30
CA ALA A 14 -22.22 39.15 22.14
C ALA A 14 -22.07 38.49 20.76
N ALA A 15 -21.20 39.05 19.91
CA ALA A 15 -20.84 38.43 18.64
C ALA A 15 -20.18 37.06 18.90
N PRO A 16 -20.46 36.03 18.07
CA PRO A 16 -19.82 34.73 18.21
C PRO A 16 -18.31 34.87 18.00
N ALA A 17 -17.53 34.18 18.83
CA ALA A 17 -16.07 34.16 18.74
C ALA A 17 -15.62 33.80 17.30
N PRO A 18 -14.60 34.48 16.74
CA PRO A 18 -14.14 34.19 15.39
C PRO A 18 -13.65 32.73 15.31
N LYS A 19 -14.19 31.97 14.35
CA LYS A 19 -13.64 30.66 13.99
C LYS A 19 -12.20 30.91 13.51
N ASN A 20 -11.21 30.40 14.24
CA ASN A 20 -9.80 30.52 13.87
C ASN A 20 -9.61 30.03 12.43
N MET A 21 -9.26 30.95 11.52
CA MET A 21 -8.92 30.61 10.15
C MET A 21 -7.63 29.79 10.12
N PRO A 22 -7.49 28.80 9.22
CA PRO A 22 -6.25 28.05 9.06
C PRO A 22 -5.09 28.98 8.67
N THR A 23 -3.88 28.68 9.14
CA THR A 23 -2.67 29.40 8.68
C THR A 23 -2.29 28.98 7.26
N PRO A 24 -1.59 29.82 6.47
CA PRO A 24 -1.15 29.47 5.11
C PRO A 24 -0.35 28.16 5.03
N ALA A 25 0.47 27.87 6.05
CA ALA A 25 1.22 26.61 6.15
C ALA A 25 0.30 25.38 6.33
N THR A 26 -0.80 25.53 7.08
CA THR A 26 -1.81 24.48 7.27
C THR A 26 -2.60 24.24 5.99
N GLU A 27 -2.91 25.30 5.24
CA GLU A 27 -3.57 25.19 3.93
C GLU A 27 -2.68 24.49 2.91
N ALA A 28 -1.39 24.83 2.84
CA ALA A 28 -0.42 24.19 1.97
C ALA A 28 -0.26 22.69 2.28
N LEU A 29 -0.18 22.33 3.57
CA LEU A 29 -0.15 20.92 4.00
C LEU A 29 -1.42 20.18 3.57
N THR A 30 -2.58 20.77 3.80
CA THR A 30 -3.87 20.17 3.45
C THR A 30 -3.98 19.93 1.95
N THR A 31 -3.60 20.92 1.13
CA THR A 31 -3.63 20.80 -0.33
C THR A 31 -2.66 19.75 -0.84
N SER A 32 -1.40 19.78 -0.40
CA SER A 32 -0.41 18.77 -0.83
C SER A 32 -0.76 17.34 -0.39
N THR A 33 -1.37 17.17 0.78
CA THR A 33 -1.87 15.86 1.26
C THR A 33 -3.02 15.37 0.39
N ARG A 34 -3.94 16.27 0.01
CA ARG A 34 -5.08 15.94 -0.87
C ARG A 34 -4.61 15.53 -2.26
N GLU A 35 -3.65 16.23 -2.83
CA GLU A 35 -3.07 15.91 -4.15
C GLU A 35 -2.35 14.57 -4.12
N TRP A 36 -1.53 14.32 -3.10
CA TRP A 36 -0.89 13.02 -2.90
C TRP A 36 -1.93 11.90 -2.81
N HIS A 37 -3.02 12.12 -2.06
CA HIS A 37 -4.07 11.12 -1.91
C HIS A 37 -4.85 10.91 -3.21
N ALA A 38 -5.11 11.95 -4.00
CA ALA A 38 -5.73 11.82 -5.32
C ALA A 38 -4.89 10.93 -6.25
N GLN A 39 -3.59 11.15 -6.31
CA GLN A 39 -2.67 10.29 -7.09
C GLN A 39 -2.64 8.85 -6.54
N ARG A 40 -2.74 8.68 -5.22
CA ARG A 40 -2.83 7.36 -4.58
C ARG A 40 -4.09 6.62 -5.03
N ILE A 41 -5.24 7.30 -5.11
CA ILE A 41 -6.51 6.75 -5.61
C ILE A 41 -6.39 6.38 -7.09
N GLU A 42 -5.84 7.24 -7.93
CA GLU A 42 -5.60 6.95 -9.35
C GLU A 42 -4.73 5.70 -9.54
N ARG A 43 -3.62 5.57 -8.80
CA ARG A 43 -2.75 4.38 -8.85
C ARG A 43 -3.45 3.10 -8.40
N LEU A 44 -4.38 3.18 -7.44
CA LEU A 44 -5.18 2.01 -7.04
C LEU A 44 -6.13 1.57 -8.16
N GLN A 45 -6.73 2.53 -8.86
CA GLN A 45 -7.70 2.33 -9.93
C GLN A 45 -7.07 2.16 -11.31
N ALA A 46 -5.75 2.21 -11.45
CA ALA A 46 -5.06 1.93 -12.70
C ALA A 46 -5.31 0.47 -13.17
N GLU A 47 -5.11 0.19 -14.46
CA GLU A 47 -5.33 -1.16 -15.03
C GLU A 47 -4.38 -2.23 -14.44
N ASP A 48 -3.24 -1.79 -13.92
CA ASP A 48 -2.25 -2.59 -13.20
C ASP A 48 -2.28 -2.36 -11.67
N GLY A 49 -3.21 -1.52 -11.19
CA GLY A 49 -3.37 -1.13 -9.79
C GLY A 49 -3.80 -2.29 -8.87
N TRP A 50 -3.68 -2.12 -7.55
CA TRP A 50 -3.93 -3.21 -6.60
C TRP A 50 -5.38 -3.76 -6.60
N LEU A 51 -6.34 -2.97 -7.09
CA LEU A 51 -7.74 -3.39 -7.19
C LEU A 51 -8.01 -4.35 -8.36
N THR A 52 -7.03 -4.59 -9.23
CA THR A 52 -7.18 -5.51 -10.37
C THR A 52 -6.76 -6.94 -10.07
N LEU A 53 -6.15 -7.19 -8.91
CA LEU A 53 -5.74 -8.54 -8.52
C LEU A 53 -6.93 -9.47 -8.31
N VAL A 54 -6.99 -10.52 -9.13
CA VAL A 54 -8.06 -11.53 -9.12
C VAL A 54 -7.54 -12.95 -8.82
N GLY A 55 -6.21 -13.12 -8.72
CA GLY A 55 -5.63 -14.41 -8.34
C GLY A 55 -4.16 -14.34 -7.96
N LEU A 56 -3.77 -15.27 -7.09
CA LEU A 56 -2.39 -15.65 -6.82
C LEU A 56 -2.34 -17.18 -6.68
N PHE A 57 -1.65 -17.84 -7.60
CA PHE A 57 -1.60 -19.30 -7.67
C PHE A 57 -0.16 -19.78 -7.55
N TRP A 58 0.14 -20.56 -6.52
CA TRP A 58 1.47 -21.13 -6.34
C TRP A 58 1.66 -22.33 -7.26
N LEU A 59 2.75 -22.34 -8.03
CA LEU A 59 3.07 -23.42 -8.95
C LEU A 59 3.71 -24.59 -8.20
N ALA A 60 3.24 -25.81 -8.43
CA ALA A 60 3.95 -27.04 -8.09
C ALA A 60 5.11 -27.29 -9.07
N GLU A 61 6.04 -28.17 -8.71
CA GLU A 61 7.11 -28.60 -9.62
C GLU A 61 6.52 -29.39 -10.80
N GLY A 62 7.05 -29.19 -12.01
CA GLY A 62 6.58 -29.89 -13.21
C GLY A 62 5.55 -29.12 -14.03
N GLU A 63 4.75 -29.85 -14.83
CA GLU A 63 3.77 -29.27 -15.74
C GLU A 63 2.43 -29.00 -15.06
N GLN A 64 1.85 -27.84 -15.36
CA GLN A 64 0.55 -27.41 -14.84
C GLN A 64 -0.26 -26.71 -15.93
N SER A 65 -1.47 -27.19 -16.13
CA SER A 65 -2.44 -26.59 -17.05
C SER A 65 -2.97 -25.26 -16.53
N VAL A 66 -3.17 -24.29 -17.44
CA VAL A 66 -3.74 -22.98 -17.13
C VAL A 66 -4.89 -22.65 -18.08
N GLY A 67 -5.97 -22.09 -17.57
CA GLY A 67 -7.14 -21.70 -18.35
C GLY A 67 -8.40 -21.47 -17.50
N SER A 68 -9.49 -21.04 -18.13
CA SER A 68 -10.76 -20.77 -17.45
C SER A 68 -11.66 -22.00 -17.27
N ALA A 69 -11.39 -23.10 -17.97
CA ALA A 69 -12.19 -24.31 -17.81
C ALA A 69 -11.98 -24.95 -16.43
N PRO A 70 -13.02 -25.56 -15.84
CA PRO A 70 -12.86 -26.40 -14.65
C PRO A 70 -11.81 -27.49 -14.89
N GLY A 71 -10.99 -27.76 -13.88
CA GLY A 71 -9.97 -28.81 -13.92
C GLY A 71 -8.59 -28.37 -14.40
N ASN A 72 -8.38 -27.10 -14.75
CA ASN A 72 -7.02 -26.56 -14.88
C ASN A 72 -6.35 -26.46 -13.50
N ASP A 73 -5.06 -26.77 -13.44
CA ASP A 73 -4.25 -26.67 -12.21
C ASP A 73 -4.11 -25.22 -11.73
N VAL A 74 -4.01 -24.29 -12.68
CA VAL A 74 -3.95 -22.84 -12.45
C VAL A 74 -5.21 -22.20 -13.05
N PRO A 75 -6.26 -21.97 -12.25
CA PRO A 75 -7.52 -21.44 -12.75
C PRO A 75 -7.40 -19.95 -13.10
N PHE A 76 -7.79 -19.58 -14.31
CA PHE A 76 -7.83 -18.19 -14.75
C PHE A 76 -9.27 -17.65 -14.80
N PRO A 77 -9.46 -16.31 -14.75
CA PRO A 77 -10.78 -15.71 -14.77
C PRO A 77 -11.59 -16.08 -16.01
N ALA A 78 -12.91 -16.11 -15.86
CA ALA A 78 -13.84 -16.23 -16.98
C ALA A 78 -13.58 -15.11 -18.03
N GLY A 79 -13.71 -15.43 -19.31
CA GLY A 79 -13.32 -14.53 -20.41
C GLY A 79 -11.90 -14.76 -20.95
N THR A 80 -11.08 -15.56 -20.26
CA THR A 80 -9.85 -16.14 -20.81
C THR A 80 -10.13 -17.48 -21.51
N PRO A 81 -9.26 -17.97 -22.42
CA PRO A 81 -9.45 -19.27 -23.07
C PRO A 81 -9.59 -20.42 -22.08
N ALA A 82 -10.47 -21.39 -22.42
CA ALA A 82 -10.72 -22.59 -21.62
C ALA A 82 -9.43 -23.38 -21.33
N LYS A 83 -8.55 -23.47 -22.33
CA LYS A 83 -7.17 -23.92 -22.22
C LYS A 83 -6.27 -22.80 -22.74
N LEU A 84 -5.60 -22.12 -21.82
CA LEU A 84 -4.69 -21.01 -22.15
C LEU A 84 -3.30 -21.55 -22.50
N GLY A 85 -2.83 -22.57 -21.79
CA GLY A 85 -1.51 -23.15 -22.02
C GLY A 85 -1.06 -24.06 -20.88
N THR A 86 0.25 -24.26 -20.80
CA THR A 86 0.89 -25.08 -19.76
C THR A 86 2.09 -24.33 -19.18
N PHE A 87 2.11 -24.16 -17.87
CA PHE A 87 3.32 -23.77 -17.15
C PHE A 87 4.19 -25.00 -16.91
N THR A 88 5.51 -24.85 -16.99
CA THR A 88 6.45 -25.85 -16.51
C THR A 88 7.38 -25.20 -15.50
N ARG A 89 7.28 -25.58 -14.23
CA ARG A 89 8.16 -25.11 -13.16
C ARG A 89 9.38 -26.04 -13.03
N LYS A 90 10.55 -25.42 -12.87
CA LYS A 90 11.80 -26.06 -12.43
C LYS A 90 12.46 -25.22 -11.34
N GLY A 91 12.31 -25.64 -10.08
CA GLY A 91 12.85 -24.93 -8.93
C GLY A 91 12.29 -23.50 -8.81
N GLY A 92 13.16 -22.48 -8.84
CA GLY A 92 12.77 -21.06 -8.77
C GLY A 92 12.33 -20.44 -10.11
N THR A 93 12.28 -21.22 -11.18
CA THR A 93 11.99 -20.74 -12.54
C THR A 93 10.78 -21.42 -13.15
N ALA A 94 10.12 -20.76 -14.10
CA ALA A 94 9.11 -21.39 -14.93
C ALA A 94 9.08 -20.82 -16.36
N GLN A 95 8.54 -21.63 -17.25
CA GLN A 95 8.21 -21.28 -18.62
C GLN A 95 6.70 -21.45 -18.84
N LEU A 96 6.16 -20.71 -19.80
CA LEU A 96 4.79 -20.88 -20.29
C LEU A 96 4.83 -21.29 -21.76
N GLN A 97 4.06 -22.31 -22.13
CA GLN A 97 3.72 -22.61 -23.51
C GLN A 97 2.23 -22.31 -23.74
N PRO A 98 1.87 -21.27 -24.52
CA PRO A 98 0.49 -21.03 -24.91
C PRO A 98 -0.06 -22.20 -25.73
N ALA A 99 -1.36 -22.50 -25.56
CA ALA A 99 -2.07 -23.48 -26.37
C ALA A 99 -2.27 -22.98 -27.82
N PRO A 100 -2.48 -23.88 -28.80
CA PRO A 100 -2.71 -23.47 -30.18
C PRO A 100 -3.87 -22.47 -30.32
N GLY A 101 -3.64 -21.38 -31.06
CA GLY A 101 -4.63 -20.32 -31.27
C GLY A 101 -4.75 -19.28 -30.14
N VAL A 102 -4.05 -19.48 -29.02
CA VAL A 102 -3.99 -18.49 -27.93
C VAL A 102 -2.99 -17.40 -28.27
N VAL A 103 -3.46 -16.15 -28.33
CA VAL A 103 -2.62 -14.97 -28.58
C VAL A 103 -2.35 -14.24 -27.27
N ILE A 104 -1.09 -14.17 -26.89
CA ILE A 104 -0.61 -13.48 -25.68
C ILE A 104 0.50 -12.52 -26.09
N THR A 105 0.58 -11.38 -25.41
CA THR A 105 1.74 -10.49 -25.50
C THR A 105 2.60 -10.56 -24.25
N ARG A 106 3.92 -10.49 -24.38
CA ARG A 106 4.90 -10.26 -23.31
C ARG A 106 5.42 -8.84 -23.42
N ASN A 107 5.16 -8.01 -22.42
CA ASN A 107 5.56 -6.60 -22.41
C ASN A 107 5.16 -5.85 -23.70
N GLY A 108 3.96 -6.16 -24.22
CA GLY A 108 3.42 -5.58 -25.46
C GLY A 108 3.86 -6.24 -26.78
N GLN A 109 4.82 -7.17 -26.75
CA GLN A 109 5.28 -7.90 -27.94
C GLN A 109 4.64 -9.29 -28.04
N PRO A 110 4.39 -9.84 -29.24
CA PRO A 110 3.84 -11.19 -29.39
C PRO A 110 4.67 -12.25 -28.65
N PHE A 111 4.01 -13.15 -27.93
CA PHE A 111 4.65 -14.21 -27.16
C PHE A 111 4.16 -15.59 -27.60
N THR A 112 5.07 -16.42 -28.08
CA THR A 112 4.80 -17.78 -28.60
C THR A 112 5.21 -18.90 -27.65
N GLY A 113 5.77 -18.56 -26.48
CA GLY A 113 6.20 -19.50 -25.45
C GLY A 113 7.65 -19.26 -24.98
N GLY A 114 7.98 -19.77 -23.80
CA GLY A 114 9.34 -19.74 -23.25
C GLY A 114 9.43 -19.34 -21.77
N ALA A 115 10.67 -19.20 -21.29
CA ALA A 115 10.98 -18.83 -19.91
C ALA A 115 10.50 -17.41 -19.58
N LEU A 116 10.04 -17.22 -18.34
CA LEU A 116 9.52 -15.96 -17.82
C LEU A 116 10.37 -15.46 -16.64
N GLN A 117 10.64 -14.16 -16.61
CA GLN A 117 11.32 -13.51 -15.49
C GLN A 117 10.35 -13.25 -14.34
N THR A 118 10.80 -13.53 -13.12
CA THR A 118 10.08 -13.26 -11.87
C THR A 118 10.29 -11.80 -11.42
N ASP A 119 9.57 -11.41 -10.36
CA ASP A 119 9.68 -10.07 -9.78
C ASP A 119 10.90 -9.86 -8.86
N GLU A 120 11.74 -10.88 -8.67
CA GLU A 120 12.90 -10.85 -7.77
C GLU A 120 13.89 -9.72 -8.12
N LYS A 121 14.06 -9.43 -9.42
CA LYS A 121 14.93 -8.33 -9.91
C LYS A 121 14.18 -7.01 -10.15
N GLY A 122 12.92 -6.92 -9.73
CA GLY A 122 12.09 -5.71 -9.86
C GLY A 122 11.45 -5.49 -11.24
N SER A 123 11.82 -6.27 -12.26
CA SER A 123 11.30 -6.16 -13.64
C SER A 123 10.77 -7.51 -14.15
N PRO A 124 9.65 -8.02 -13.61
CA PRO A 124 9.06 -9.27 -14.09
C PRO A 124 8.52 -9.13 -15.52
N ASP A 125 8.40 -10.26 -16.21
CA ASP A 125 7.65 -10.30 -17.46
C ASP A 125 6.14 -10.22 -17.22
N VAL A 126 5.49 -9.29 -17.90
CA VAL A 126 4.04 -9.13 -17.86
C VAL A 126 3.45 -9.71 -19.13
N LEU A 127 2.70 -10.80 -18.96
CA LEU A 127 1.89 -11.39 -20.02
C LEU A 127 0.50 -10.78 -20.01
N LYS A 128 -0.09 -10.56 -21.19
CA LYS A 128 -1.44 -9.97 -21.33
C LYS A 128 -2.26 -10.67 -22.41
N LEU A 129 -3.55 -10.88 -22.13
CA LEU A 129 -4.60 -11.27 -23.08
C LEU A 129 -5.91 -10.53 -22.74
N GLY A 130 -6.43 -9.76 -23.67
CA GLY A 130 -7.62 -8.92 -23.41
C GLY A 130 -7.41 -8.01 -22.20
N SER A 131 -8.32 -8.07 -21.21
CA SER A 131 -8.22 -7.32 -19.95
C SER A 131 -7.37 -8.00 -18.88
N VAL A 132 -7.00 -9.27 -19.08
CA VAL A 132 -6.24 -10.06 -18.10
C VAL A 132 -4.75 -9.90 -18.33
N SER A 133 -4.01 -9.60 -17.27
CA SER A 133 -2.56 -9.65 -17.26
C SER A 133 -2.05 -10.51 -16.11
N PHE A 134 -0.87 -11.09 -16.28
CA PHE A 134 -0.29 -11.94 -15.25
C PHE A 134 1.23 -11.96 -15.35
N GLN A 135 1.87 -12.26 -14.22
CA GLN A 135 3.32 -12.30 -14.10
C GLN A 135 3.72 -13.38 -13.08
N LEU A 136 4.97 -13.81 -13.16
CA LEU A 136 5.54 -14.67 -12.12
C LEU A 136 6.05 -13.83 -10.95
N ILE A 137 5.80 -14.33 -9.74
CA ILE A 137 6.36 -13.78 -8.50
C ILE A 137 7.12 -14.86 -7.76
N LEU A 138 8.21 -14.49 -7.07
CA LEU A 138 8.99 -15.41 -6.24
C LEU A 138 9.02 -14.91 -4.79
N ARG A 139 8.64 -15.75 -3.85
CA ARG A 139 8.69 -15.45 -2.40
C ARG A 139 9.40 -16.60 -1.70
N GLY A 140 10.69 -16.43 -1.43
CA GLY A 140 11.56 -17.53 -1.00
C GLY A 140 11.58 -18.63 -2.07
N ASP A 141 11.16 -19.84 -1.71
CA ASP A 141 11.06 -20.99 -2.60
C ASP A 141 9.69 -21.11 -3.31
N LYS A 142 8.73 -20.21 -3.01
CA LYS A 142 7.39 -20.23 -3.61
C LYS A 142 7.35 -19.41 -4.89
N LEU A 143 7.25 -20.10 -6.03
CA LEU A 143 7.00 -19.49 -7.33
C LEU A 143 5.49 -19.44 -7.58
N GLY A 144 4.94 -18.27 -7.88
CA GLY A 144 3.51 -18.08 -8.10
C GLY A 144 3.17 -17.27 -9.33
N VAL A 145 1.97 -17.48 -9.86
CA VAL A 145 1.37 -16.69 -10.94
C VAL A 145 0.43 -15.68 -10.31
N ARG A 146 0.77 -14.40 -10.42
CA ARG A 146 -0.07 -13.29 -9.98
C ARG A 146 -0.92 -12.82 -11.15
N VAL A 147 -2.24 -12.87 -10.99
CA VAL A 147 -3.21 -12.61 -12.06
C VAL A 147 -4.01 -11.35 -11.75
N ARG A 148 -4.15 -10.51 -12.77
CA ARG A 148 -4.89 -9.26 -12.77
C ARG A 148 -5.95 -9.26 -13.85
N ASP A 149 -7.06 -8.58 -13.59
CA ASP A 149 -8.07 -8.25 -14.60
C ASP A 149 -8.41 -6.77 -14.48
N ALA A 150 -8.19 -6.00 -15.55
CA ALA A 150 -8.56 -4.59 -15.61
C ALA A 150 -10.08 -4.38 -15.42
N ASN A 151 -10.90 -5.42 -15.64
CA ASN A 151 -12.34 -5.40 -15.43
C ASN A 151 -12.79 -5.92 -14.05
N ALA A 152 -11.86 -6.16 -13.12
CA ALA A 152 -12.14 -6.72 -11.80
C ALA A 152 -13.29 -5.98 -11.08
N PRO A 153 -14.25 -6.71 -10.48
CA PRO A 153 -15.35 -6.10 -9.73
C PRO A 153 -14.88 -5.14 -8.62
N ALA A 154 -13.79 -5.49 -7.91
CA ALA A 154 -13.21 -4.65 -6.86
C ALA A 154 -12.78 -3.27 -7.37
N ARG A 155 -12.20 -3.19 -8.58
CA ARG A 155 -11.85 -1.91 -9.22
C ARG A 155 -13.08 -1.07 -9.54
N LYS A 156 -14.16 -1.69 -10.03
CA LYS A 156 -15.41 -1.01 -10.41
C LYS A 156 -16.22 -0.54 -9.19
N ALA A 157 -16.14 -1.27 -8.08
CA ALA A 157 -16.84 -0.97 -6.83
C ALA A 157 -16.05 -0.03 -5.89
N PHE A 158 -14.86 0.43 -6.30
CA PHE A 158 -14.02 1.27 -5.47
C PHE A 158 -14.42 2.75 -5.54
N HIS A 159 -14.73 3.33 -4.38
CA HIS A 159 -15.21 4.71 -4.25
C HIS A 159 -14.25 5.62 -3.46
N GLY A 160 -13.01 5.18 -3.26
CA GLY A 160 -12.00 5.91 -2.50
C GLY A 160 -11.77 5.36 -1.09
N ILE A 161 -10.91 6.06 -0.34
CA ILE A 161 -10.50 5.68 1.02
C ILE A 161 -10.75 6.88 1.93
N PRO A 162 -11.47 6.72 3.06
CA PRO A 162 -11.60 7.79 4.03
C PRO A 162 -10.24 8.14 4.63
N THR A 163 -10.01 9.41 4.93
CA THR A 163 -8.77 9.88 5.59
C THR A 163 -9.09 10.64 6.87
N TYR A 164 -8.10 10.76 7.74
CA TYR A 164 -8.08 11.81 8.75
C TYR A 164 -7.87 13.19 8.09
N PRO A 165 -8.37 14.29 8.69
CA PRO A 165 -7.96 15.63 8.31
C PRO A 165 -6.44 15.80 8.45
N ALA A 166 -5.81 16.46 7.48
CA ALA A 166 -4.39 16.74 7.55
C ALA A 166 -4.07 17.65 8.75
N SER A 167 -3.01 17.34 9.48
CA SER A 167 -2.59 18.10 10.66
C SER A 167 -1.07 18.29 10.69
N PRO A 168 -0.58 19.52 10.95
CA PRO A 168 0.84 19.80 11.11
C PRO A 168 1.50 18.98 12.23
N GLN A 169 0.75 18.61 13.27
CA GLN A 169 1.28 17.80 14.39
C GLN A 169 1.75 16.40 13.95
N TRP A 170 1.20 15.91 12.82
CA TRP A 170 1.49 14.59 12.26
C TRP A 170 2.57 14.62 11.17
N ARG A 171 3.17 15.79 10.93
CA ARG A 171 4.38 15.94 10.13
C ARG A 171 5.55 16.19 11.07
N VAL A 172 6.16 15.11 11.56
CA VAL A 172 7.19 15.16 12.61
C VAL A 172 8.59 15.05 12.03
N GLU A 173 9.55 15.71 12.67
CA GLU A 173 10.95 15.56 12.34
C GLU A 173 11.60 14.53 13.27
N ALA A 174 12.17 13.48 12.68
CA ALA A 174 12.88 12.43 13.38
C ALA A 174 14.39 12.66 13.31
N ARG A 175 15.09 12.44 14.44
CA ARG A 175 16.53 12.18 14.45
C ARG A 175 16.76 10.80 13.85
N PHE A 176 17.67 10.70 12.88
CA PHE A 176 18.13 9.44 12.34
C PHE A 176 19.37 8.98 13.11
N GLU A 177 19.29 7.79 13.70
CA GLU A 177 20.39 7.10 14.36
C GLU A 177 20.88 5.99 13.42
N PRO A 178 22.00 6.19 12.70
CA PRO A 178 22.53 5.19 11.77
C PRO A 178 22.83 3.87 12.47
N ALA A 179 22.62 2.75 11.79
CA ALA A 179 23.10 1.46 12.28
C ALA A 179 24.64 1.40 12.22
N GLU A 180 25.28 0.90 13.28
CA GLU A 180 26.75 0.78 13.37
C GLU A 180 27.34 -0.18 12.33
N THR A 181 26.54 -1.15 11.88
CA THR A 181 26.86 -2.11 10.81
C THR A 181 25.66 -2.19 9.86
N PRO A 182 25.84 -2.66 8.61
CA PRO A 182 24.71 -2.99 7.75
C PRO A 182 23.77 -3.94 8.48
N ARG A 183 22.66 -3.39 8.99
CA ARG A 183 21.71 -4.13 9.80
C ARG A 183 20.60 -4.60 8.90
N THR A 184 20.21 -5.86 9.09
CA THR A 184 18.95 -6.36 8.57
C THR A 184 17.98 -6.59 9.71
N ILE A 185 16.68 -6.49 9.41
CA ILE A 185 15.61 -6.86 10.32
C ILE A 185 14.74 -7.94 9.71
N GLN A 186 14.18 -8.74 10.60
CA GLN A 186 13.24 -9.80 10.27
C GLN A 186 11.83 -9.18 10.18
N VAL A 187 11.27 -9.17 8.97
CA VAL A 187 9.96 -8.60 8.66
C VAL A 187 8.99 -9.73 8.34
N PRO A 188 8.02 -10.05 9.21
CA PRO A 188 7.00 -11.05 8.90
C PRO A 188 6.11 -10.58 7.75
N ASN A 189 5.49 -11.49 7.02
CA ASN A 189 4.51 -11.15 5.99
C ASN A 189 3.20 -11.96 6.15
N VAL A 190 2.18 -11.59 5.39
CA VAL A 190 0.85 -12.25 5.41
C VAL A 190 0.88 -13.71 4.96
N LEU A 191 1.96 -14.18 4.35
CA LEU A 191 2.12 -15.59 3.97
C LEU A 191 2.63 -16.47 5.13
N GLY A 192 2.83 -15.90 6.32
CA GLY A 192 3.38 -16.60 7.49
C GLY A 192 4.90 -16.81 7.41
N THR A 193 5.56 -16.18 6.43
CA THR A 193 7.01 -16.21 6.28
C THR A 193 7.64 -14.94 6.83
N VAL A 194 8.96 -14.95 6.98
CA VAL A 194 9.74 -13.81 7.46
C VAL A 194 10.80 -13.49 6.41
N GLU A 195 10.88 -12.23 6.03
CA GLU A 195 11.84 -11.71 5.07
C GLU A 195 12.92 -10.89 5.78
N GLU A 196 14.17 -11.05 5.37
CA GLU A 196 15.27 -10.25 5.87
C GLU A 196 15.41 -8.97 5.02
N MET A 197 15.20 -7.81 5.63
CA MET A 197 15.22 -6.53 4.94
C MET A 197 16.29 -5.60 5.52
N LYS A 198 17.00 -4.86 4.66
CA LYS A 198 18.01 -3.88 5.07
C LYS A 198 17.37 -2.74 5.84
N ALA A 199 17.89 -2.46 7.03
CA ALA A 199 17.44 -1.40 7.92
C ALA A 199 18.60 -0.43 8.20
N PRO A 200 18.62 0.76 7.59
CA PRO A 200 19.80 1.64 7.62
C PRO A 200 20.02 2.32 8.99
N GLY A 201 19.02 2.30 9.89
CA GLY A 201 19.10 2.95 11.18
C GLY A 201 17.78 2.94 11.94
N ILE A 202 17.66 3.82 12.92
CA ILE A 202 16.46 4.03 13.72
C ILE A 202 16.01 5.48 13.60
N LEU A 203 14.71 5.68 13.40
CA LEU A 203 14.07 6.99 13.40
C LEU A 203 13.55 7.25 14.81
N VAL A 204 14.01 8.33 15.43
CA VAL A 204 13.64 8.73 16.79
C VAL A 204 12.94 10.08 16.73
N PHE A 205 11.70 10.14 17.20
CA PHE A 205 10.85 11.33 17.12
C PHE A 205 10.00 11.48 18.37
N THR A 206 9.50 12.68 18.61
CA THR A 206 8.70 13.00 19.79
C THR A 206 7.31 13.42 19.38
N VAL A 207 6.28 12.84 20.02
CA VAL A 207 4.88 13.27 19.93
C VAL A 207 4.36 13.39 21.35
N ASP A 208 3.65 14.48 21.66
CA ASP A 208 3.08 14.75 22.98
C ASP A 208 4.11 14.61 24.12
N GLY A 209 5.34 15.05 23.88
CA GLY A 209 6.45 14.98 24.84
C GLY A 209 7.02 13.58 25.10
N LYS A 210 6.56 12.55 24.37
CA LYS A 210 7.06 11.17 24.48
C LYS A 210 7.93 10.81 23.28
N GLU A 211 9.08 10.22 23.55
CA GLU A 211 9.96 9.69 22.52
C GLU A 211 9.42 8.36 21.96
N HIS A 212 9.45 8.23 20.64
CA HIS A 212 9.04 7.06 19.89
C HIS A 212 10.13 6.67 18.89
N ARG A 213 10.16 5.38 18.55
CA ARG A 213 11.19 4.79 17.69
C ARG A 213 10.53 3.97 16.58
N LEU A 214 11.04 4.09 15.36
CA LEU A 214 10.67 3.26 14.22
C LEU A 214 11.93 2.80 13.50
N THR A 215 11.96 1.54 13.09
CA THR A 215 13.04 1.00 12.26
C THR A 215 12.54 0.95 10.81
N PRO A 216 12.97 1.87 9.93
CA PRO A 216 12.68 1.81 8.51
C PRO A 216 13.49 0.69 7.84
N VAL A 217 13.04 0.28 6.67
CA VAL A 217 13.81 -0.53 5.72
C VAL A 217 14.06 0.26 4.44
N GLU A 218 15.07 -0.11 3.66
CA GLU A 218 15.28 0.48 2.33
C GLU A 218 14.12 0.11 1.39
N ASP A 219 13.63 1.06 0.60
CA ASP A 219 12.55 0.82 -0.37
C ASP A 219 13.03 0.36 -1.76
N GLY A 220 14.35 0.25 -1.95
CA GLY A 220 14.99 -0.14 -3.22
C GLY A 220 15.08 0.98 -4.27
N SER A 221 14.49 2.15 -4.02
CA SER A 221 14.46 3.32 -4.90
C SER A 221 15.20 4.54 -4.35
N GLY A 222 15.91 4.38 -3.23
CA GLY A 222 16.66 5.45 -2.58
C GLY A 222 15.87 6.18 -1.49
N GLY A 223 14.77 5.60 -1.01
CA GLY A 223 14.00 6.07 0.13
C GLY A 223 13.90 5.05 1.27
N LEU A 224 13.17 5.46 2.31
CA LEU A 224 12.84 4.67 3.48
C LEU A 224 11.39 4.20 3.39
N PHE A 225 11.18 2.93 3.70
CA PHE A 225 9.88 2.30 3.84
C PHE A 225 9.65 1.89 5.29
N ILE A 226 8.54 2.33 5.87
CA ILE A 226 8.18 2.09 7.25
C ILE A 226 6.89 1.27 7.27
N ILE A 227 6.98 0.10 7.88
CA ILE A 227 5.84 -0.76 8.15
C ILE A 227 5.55 -0.62 9.65
N PHE A 228 4.40 -0.05 10.01
CA PHE A 228 4.10 0.24 11.40
C PHE A 228 2.66 -0.15 11.79
N ALA A 229 2.47 -0.36 13.09
CA ALA A 229 1.15 -0.55 13.68
C ALA A 229 0.98 0.41 14.84
N ASP A 230 -0.26 0.72 15.16
CA ASP A 230 -0.64 1.61 16.24
C ASP A 230 -2.07 1.28 16.74
N PRO A 231 -2.53 1.81 17.89
CA PRO A 231 -3.82 1.41 18.45
C PRO A 231 -5.03 1.77 17.56
N THR A 232 -4.90 2.70 16.60
CA THR A 232 -5.97 3.00 15.64
C THR A 232 -6.29 1.81 14.72
N ASN A 233 -5.37 0.86 14.55
CA ASN A 233 -5.61 -0.33 13.73
C ASN A 233 -6.76 -1.19 14.28
N ARG A 234 -7.07 -1.07 15.58
CA ARG A 234 -8.18 -1.78 16.21
C ARG A 234 -9.55 -1.23 15.80
N ASP A 235 -9.65 0.06 15.53
CA ASP A 235 -10.96 0.75 15.42
C ASP A 235 -11.17 1.56 14.13
N THR A 236 -10.16 2.26 13.63
CA THR A 236 -10.35 3.33 12.63
C THR A 236 -9.47 3.17 11.41
N THR A 237 -8.34 2.49 11.53
CA THR A 237 -7.40 2.21 10.42
C THR A 237 -7.32 0.71 10.14
N TYR A 238 -6.59 0.30 9.11
CA TYR A 238 -6.49 -1.11 8.70
C TYR A 238 -5.83 -1.98 9.77
N GLY A 239 -6.45 -3.14 10.04
CA GLY A 239 -6.13 -3.98 11.20
C GLY A 239 -4.70 -4.54 11.24
N ALA A 240 -4.10 -4.81 10.07
CA ALA A 240 -2.76 -5.40 10.01
C ALA A 240 -1.62 -4.36 10.09
N GLY A 241 -1.95 -3.06 10.15
CA GLY A 241 -0.98 -1.97 10.15
C GLY A 241 -0.99 -1.14 8.87
N ARG A 242 -0.12 -0.15 8.80
CA ARG A 242 -0.03 0.82 7.70
C ARG A 242 1.40 0.99 7.24
N PHE A 243 1.54 1.57 6.06
CA PHE A 243 2.81 1.91 5.45
C PHE A 243 3.02 3.41 5.46
N LEU A 244 4.28 3.82 5.55
CA LEU A 244 4.73 5.19 5.38
C LEU A 244 6.03 5.16 4.57
N SER A 245 6.15 6.05 3.59
CA SER A 245 7.38 6.28 2.85
C SER A 245 8.01 7.59 3.33
N ALA A 246 9.33 7.65 3.38
CA ALA A 246 10.08 8.85 3.73
C ALA A 246 11.37 8.93 2.91
N ASP A 247 11.91 10.13 2.74
CA ASP A 247 13.21 10.31 2.09
C ASP A 247 14.35 9.79 2.98
N MET A 248 15.51 9.52 2.37
CA MET A 248 16.74 9.28 3.11
C MET A 248 17.13 10.47 3.99
N PRO A 249 17.82 10.24 5.12
CA PRO A 249 18.21 11.28 6.06
C PRO A 249 19.05 12.38 5.39
N LYS A 250 18.69 13.63 5.69
CA LYS A 250 19.47 14.82 5.36
C LYS A 250 19.95 15.43 6.67
N GLU A 251 21.27 15.58 6.82
CA GLU A 251 21.88 16.15 8.03
C GLU A 251 21.43 15.42 9.32
N GLY A 252 21.26 14.09 9.25
CA GLY A 252 20.82 13.27 10.39
C GLY A 252 19.34 13.43 10.75
N ARG A 253 18.53 14.03 9.87
CA ARG A 253 17.09 14.24 10.09
C ARG A 253 16.25 13.63 8.96
N VAL A 254 15.06 13.15 9.31
CA VAL A 254 14.06 12.62 8.38
C VAL A 254 12.71 13.22 8.73
N VAL A 255 11.95 13.67 7.73
CA VAL A 255 10.56 14.08 7.94
C VAL A 255 9.64 12.87 7.81
N LEU A 256 8.88 12.58 8.86
CA LEU A 256 7.83 11.57 8.86
C LEU A 256 6.48 12.28 8.75
N ASP A 257 5.87 12.20 7.56
CA ASP A 257 4.56 12.76 7.29
C ASP A 257 3.47 11.69 7.43
N PHE A 258 2.98 11.48 8.65
CA PHE A 258 1.92 10.50 8.93
C PHE A 258 0.58 10.87 8.27
N ASN A 259 0.42 12.12 7.80
CA ASN A 259 -0.74 12.49 6.95
C ASN A 259 -0.78 11.70 5.64
N ARG A 260 0.37 11.11 5.24
CA ARG A 260 0.53 10.26 4.06
C ARG A 260 0.74 8.79 4.39
N ALA A 261 0.45 8.37 5.63
CA ALA A 261 0.38 6.96 5.97
C ALA A 261 -0.79 6.30 5.23
N TYR A 262 -0.54 5.14 4.61
CA TYR A 262 -1.49 4.49 3.71
C TYR A 262 -1.71 3.01 4.03
N ASN A 263 -2.85 2.49 3.61
CA ASN A 263 -3.20 1.09 3.74
C ASN A 263 -2.35 0.23 2.79
N PRO A 264 -1.82 -0.90 3.28
CA PRO A 264 -1.06 -1.83 2.45
C PRO A 264 -1.96 -2.46 1.38
N PRO A 265 -1.39 -3.02 0.30
CA PRO A 265 -2.17 -3.71 -0.73
C PRO A 265 -3.17 -4.76 -0.23
N CYS A 266 -2.85 -5.41 0.89
CA CYS A 266 -3.66 -6.46 1.50
C CYS A 266 -5.00 -5.94 2.06
N ALA A 267 -5.15 -4.63 2.25
CA ALA A 267 -6.44 -4.00 2.56
C ALA A 267 -7.42 -4.03 1.36
N PHE A 268 -6.93 -4.28 0.14
CA PHE A 268 -7.75 -4.25 -1.08
C PHE A 268 -7.90 -5.62 -1.72
N THR A 269 -7.00 -6.56 -1.42
CA THR A 269 -6.98 -7.87 -2.06
C THR A 269 -6.25 -8.92 -1.22
N GLN A 270 -6.82 -10.12 -1.15
CA GLN A 270 -6.20 -11.28 -0.50
C GLN A 270 -5.00 -11.84 -1.29
N PHE A 271 -4.82 -11.44 -2.54
CA PHE A 271 -3.76 -11.93 -3.43
C PHE A 271 -2.44 -11.15 -3.29
N ALA A 272 -2.38 -10.18 -2.37
CA ALA A 272 -1.17 -9.45 -2.04
C ALA A 272 -0.32 -10.21 -1.00
N THR A 273 0.98 -9.95 -1.00
CA THR A 273 1.98 -10.62 -0.15
C THR A 273 2.65 -9.59 0.78
N CYS A 274 1.85 -8.81 1.50
CA CYS A 274 2.35 -7.64 2.23
C CYS A 274 3.21 -8.02 3.44
N PRO A 275 4.25 -7.23 3.74
CA PRO A 275 4.90 -7.28 5.03
C PRO A 275 3.96 -6.80 6.14
N LEU A 276 4.22 -7.29 7.35
CA LEU A 276 3.53 -6.96 8.60
C LEU A 276 4.47 -6.15 9.51
N PRO A 277 3.93 -5.26 10.36
CA PRO A 277 4.75 -4.46 11.26
C PRO A 277 5.60 -5.35 12.18
N PRO A 278 6.94 -5.21 12.14
CA PRO A 278 7.80 -5.90 13.09
C PRO A 278 7.49 -5.43 14.51
N LYS A 279 7.84 -6.24 15.52
CA LYS A 279 7.49 -5.96 16.92
C LYS A 279 7.93 -4.56 17.38
N GLY A 280 9.11 -4.11 16.94
CA GLY A 280 9.66 -2.79 17.26
C GLY A 280 8.92 -1.61 16.62
N ASN A 281 8.14 -1.83 15.56
CA ASN A 281 7.38 -0.78 14.87
C ASN A 281 5.90 -0.75 15.28
N ARG A 282 5.56 -1.31 16.44
CA ARG A 282 4.21 -1.24 17.02
C ARG A 282 4.19 -0.12 18.06
N LEU A 283 3.70 1.04 17.65
CA LEU A 283 3.66 2.23 18.48
C LEU A 283 2.59 2.10 19.57
N ALA A 284 2.90 2.58 20.78
CA ALA A 284 1.94 2.79 21.86
C ALA A 284 1.32 4.21 21.81
N LEU A 285 1.21 4.78 20.61
CA LEU A 285 0.71 6.11 20.30
C LEU A 285 -0.39 5.97 19.25
N ARG A 286 -1.56 6.59 19.43
CA ARG A 286 -2.60 6.61 18.39
C ARG A 286 -2.21 7.58 17.28
N VAL A 287 -1.97 7.07 16.08
CA VAL A 287 -1.60 7.91 14.93
C VAL A 287 -2.85 8.24 14.12
N GLU A 288 -3.54 9.31 14.53
CA GLU A 288 -4.80 9.78 13.94
C GLU A 288 -4.56 10.71 12.74
N ALA A 289 -3.83 10.18 11.75
CA ALA A 289 -3.49 10.81 10.48
C ALA A 289 -3.49 9.78 9.34
N GLY A 290 -3.58 10.24 8.09
CA GLY A 290 -3.49 9.39 6.90
C GLY A 290 -4.78 8.61 6.60
N GLU A 291 -4.64 7.52 5.84
CA GLU A 291 -5.75 6.66 5.44
C GLU A 291 -6.37 5.94 6.66
N LYS A 292 -7.71 5.94 6.70
CA LYS A 292 -8.54 5.09 7.55
C LYS A 292 -8.79 3.75 6.85
N ARG A 293 -9.44 2.79 7.53
CA ARG A 293 -9.82 1.51 6.91
C ARG A 293 -10.73 1.75 5.71
N TYR A 294 -10.46 1.05 4.62
CA TYR A 294 -11.23 1.14 3.38
C TYR A 294 -12.60 0.44 3.51
N ALA A 295 -12.62 -0.74 4.13
CA ALA A 295 -13.82 -1.50 4.43
C ALA A 295 -13.68 -2.22 5.78
N ASP A 296 -14.80 -2.73 6.29
CA ASP A 296 -14.78 -3.68 7.41
C ASP A 296 -14.24 -5.02 6.90
N HIS A 297 -13.13 -5.47 7.48
CA HIS A 297 -12.45 -6.73 7.16
C HIS A 297 -12.42 -7.63 8.39
#